data_AF-A0A1G3XU23-F1
#
_entry.id   AF-A0A1G3XU23-F1
#
_cell.length_a   1.000
_cell.length_b   1.000
_cell.length_c   1.000
_cell.angle_alpha   90.00
_cell.angle_beta   90.00
_cell.angle_gamma   90.00
#
_symmetry.space_group_name_H-M   'P 1'
#
loop_
_entity.id
_entity.type
_entity.pdbx_description
1 polymer ?
#
loop_
_entity_poly.entity_id
_entity_poly.type
_entity_poly.pdbx_seq_one_letter_code
_entity_poly.pdbx_strand_id
1 'polypeptide(L)'
;MQVVGAKSYSDYLKILNKDPLEVAKLKGALSINVTGFYRDPSVFSLVRSQIIPQILSNRTIRIWSAGCASGEEPYSISILLAETLGPKLKEYRVKISATDVNQSALEFAQKGVYQEKSLKNLDAKMREKYFVKNSDGYVLKDETKSQVSFATYDLQQDEPPLGAKFDIVFCRNVMIYFTKKAQERMLKMFHRALSDTTGYLILGKVESA
;
A
#
# COMPACT_ATOMS: atom_id res chain seq x y z
N MET A 1 -9.03 -25.73 -3.55
CA MET A 1 -9.23 -27.14 -3.96
C MET A 1 -9.77 -28.02 -2.83
N GLN A 2 -8.97 -28.38 -1.80
CA GLN A 2 -9.46 -29.23 -0.70
C GLN A 2 -10.64 -28.62 0.08
N VAL A 3 -10.60 -27.31 0.35
CA VAL A 3 -11.66 -26.57 1.07
C VAL A 3 -13.02 -26.65 0.38
N VAL A 4 -13.04 -26.71 -0.96
CA VAL A 4 -14.28 -26.80 -1.76
C VAL A 4 -14.53 -28.22 -2.31
N GLY A 5 -13.79 -29.22 -1.82
CA GLY A 5 -13.95 -30.61 -2.23
C GLY A 5 -13.56 -30.92 -3.69
N ALA A 6 -12.83 -30.02 -4.37
CA ALA A 6 -12.40 -30.25 -5.74
C ALA A 6 -11.28 -31.31 -5.80
N LYS A 7 -11.52 -32.39 -6.53
CA LYS A 7 -10.62 -33.55 -6.64
C LYS A 7 -9.56 -33.41 -7.72
N SER A 8 -9.73 -32.45 -8.64
CA SER A 8 -8.79 -32.14 -9.73
C SER A 8 -8.81 -30.66 -10.08
N TYR A 9 -7.79 -30.17 -10.78
CA TYR A 9 -7.76 -28.79 -11.28
C TYR A 9 -8.93 -28.50 -12.23
N SER A 10 -9.29 -29.46 -13.08
CA SER A 10 -10.44 -29.34 -13.98
C SER A 10 -11.75 -29.21 -13.23
N ASP A 11 -11.93 -29.92 -12.12
CA ASP A 11 -13.13 -29.78 -11.29
C ASP A 11 -13.15 -28.45 -10.55
N TYR A 12 -11.98 -27.98 -10.11
CA TYR A 12 -11.86 -26.65 -9.51
C TYR A 12 -12.15 -25.53 -10.51
N LEU A 13 -11.70 -25.65 -11.76
CA LEU A 13 -12.03 -24.71 -12.84
C LEU A 13 -13.53 -24.62 -13.10
N LYS A 14 -14.26 -25.75 -13.05
CA LYS A 14 -15.74 -25.75 -13.16
C LYS A 14 -16.40 -24.98 -12.03
N ILE A 15 -15.84 -25.04 -10.81
CA ILE A 15 -16.32 -24.27 -9.65
C ILE A 15 -16.03 -22.78 -9.85
N LEU A 16 -14.80 -22.41 -10.22
CA LEU A 16 -14.40 -21.03 -10.46
C LEU A 16 -15.26 -20.35 -11.54
N ASN A 17 -15.63 -21.07 -12.61
CA ASN A 17 -16.48 -20.53 -13.67
C ASN A 17 -17.93 -20.25 -13.21
N LYS A 18 -18.37 -20.83 -12.09
CA LYS A 18 -19.74 -20.71 -11.57
C LYS A 18 -19.83 -19.86 -10.30
N ASP A 19 -18.71 -19.68 -9.60
CA ASP A 19 -18.66 -18.99 -8.31
C ASP A 19 -17.65 -17.83 -8.34
N PRO A 20 -18.12 -16.60 -8.61
CA PRO A 20 -17.29 -15.39 -8.55
C PRO A 20 -16.65 -15.15 -7.17
N LEU A 21 -17.26 -15.63 -6.08
CA LEU A 21 -16.69 -15.51 -4.73
C LEU A 21 -15.50 -16.45 -4.55
N GLU A 22 -15.56 -17.66 -5.10
CA GLU A 22 -14.42 -18.58 -5.10
C GLU A 22 -13.26 -18.05 -5.96
N VAL A 23 -13.55 -17.35 -7.06
CA VAL A 23 -12.53 -16.62 -7.84
C VAL A 23 -11.84 -15.56 -6.98
N ALA A 24 -12.60 -14.79 -6.20
CA ALA A 24 -12.03 -13.78 -5.29
C ALA A 24 -11.16 -14.43 -4.19
N LYS A 25 -11.61 -15.54 -3.59
CA LYS A 25 -10.84 -16.29 -2.59
C LYS A 25 -9.54 -16.86 -3.15
N LEU A 26 -9.58 -17.44 -4.36
CA LEU A 26 -8.39 -17.95 -5.03
C LEU A 26 -7.38 -16.83 -5.28
N LYS A 27 -7.84 -15.69 -5.80
CA LYS A 27 -6.98 -14.51 -5.99
C LYS A 27 -6.32 -14.10 -4.67
N GLY A 28 -7.09 -14.04 -3.58
CA GLY A 28 -6.56 -13.71 -2.25
C GLY A 28 -5.52 -14.71 -1.73
N ALA A 29 -5.70 -16.00 -2.00
CA ALA A 29 -4.79 -17.06 -1.57
C ALA A 29 -3.47 -17.12 -2.36
N LEU A 30 -3.45 -16.63 -3.61
CA LEU A 30 -2.26 -16.59 -4.44
C LEU A 30 -1.33 -15.41 -4.11
N SER A 31 -1.83 -14.38 -3.43
CA SER A 31 -1.04 -13.22 -3.04
C SER A 31 -0.24 -13.48 -1.75
N ILE A 32 1.10 -13.48 -1.83
CA ILE A 32 1.97 -13.50 -0.64
C ILE A 32 1.91 -12.11 0.02
N ASN A 33 0.95 -11.92 0.92
CA ASN A 33 0.68 -10.64 1.59
C ASN A 33 1.49 -10.45 2.88
N VAL A 34 2.78 -10.84 2.88
CA VAL A 34 3.64 -10.54 4.03
C VAL A 34 4.12 -9.11 3.88
N THR A 35 3.50 -8.22 4.65
CA THR A 35 3.92 -6.82 4.81
C THR A 35 4.02 -6.47 6.30
N GLY A 36 4.53 -5.28 6.60
CA GLY A 36 4.74 -4.81 7.95
C GLY A 36 5.03 -3.32 7.96
N PHE A 37 4.78 -2.67 9.08
CA PHE A 37 5.05 -1.25 9.23
C PHE A 37 6.54 -0.97 8.99
N TYR A 38 6.84 0.11 8.28
CA TYR A 38 8.21 0.52 7.95
C TYR A 38 9.06 -0.61 7.34
N ARG A 39 8.48 -1.41 6.43
CA ARG A 39 9.23 -2.44 5.69
C ARG A 39 10.39 -1.79 4.93
N ASP A 40 11.61 -2.23 5.22
CA ASP A 40 12.87 -1.58 4.83
C ASP A 40 13.03 -0.17 5.43
N PRO A 41 13.37 -0.05 6.72
CA PRO A 41 13.50 1.25 7.40
C PRO A 41 14.46 2.24 6.70
N SER A 42 15.48 1.73 6.01
CA SER A 42 16.41 2.55 5.23
C SER A 42 15.73 3.34 4.10
N VAL A 43 14.71 2.76 3.45
CA VAL A 43 13.93 3.44 2.40
C VAL A 43 13.13 4.58 3.01
N PHE A 44 12.42 4.32 4.11
CA PHE A 44 11.66 5.36 4.82
C PHE A 44 12.57 6.48 5.35
N SER A 45 13.78 6.16 5.80
CA SER A 45 14.78 7.16 6.21
C SER A 45 15.23 8.05 5.04
N LEU A 46 15.46 7.46 3.86
CA LEU A 46 15.81 8.22 2.65
C LEU A 46 14.64 9.08 2.18
N VAL A 47 13.42 8.54 2.15
CA VAL A 47 12.21 9.31 1.82
C VAL A 47 12.07 10.49 2.77
N ARG A 48 12.26 10.28 4.07
CA ARG A 48 12.21 11.33 5.08
C ARG A 48 13.21 12.46 4.84
N SER A 49 14.46 12.10 4.61
CA SER A 49 15.58 13.05 4.60
C SER A 49 15.77 13.72 3.24
N GLN A 50 15.45 13.04 2.14
CA GLN A 50 15.76 13.50 0.79
C GLN A 50 14.52 13.88 -0.03
N ILE A 51 13.40 13.19 0.15
CA ILE A 51 12.23 13.33 -0.74
C ILE A 51 11.18 14.25 -0.13
N ILE A 52 10.78 14.02 1.13
CA ILE A 52 9.75 14.84 1.80
C ILE A 52 10.08 16.34 1.66
N PRO A 53 11.29 16.85 1.95
CA PRO A 53 11.60 18.28 1.84
C PRO A 53 11.35 18.88 0.45
N GLN A 54 11.50 18.09 -0.62
CA GLN A 54 11.35 18.55 -2.00
C GLN A 54 9.88 18.75 -2.40
N ILE A 55 8.97 18.01 -1.77
CA ILE A 55 7.53 18.05 -2.08
C ILE A 55 6.74 18.98 -1.15
N LEU A 56 7.40 19.64 -0.17
CA LEU A 56 6.75 20.56 0.78
C LEU A 56 6.45 21.95 0.21
N SER A 57 6.97 22.28 -0.97
CA SER A 57 6.67 23.55 -1.66
C SER A 57 5.19 23.67 -2.01
N ASN A 58 4.52 22.54 -2.25
CA ASN A 58 3.08 22.46 -2.42
C ASN A 58 2.38 22.19 -1.08
N ARG A 59 1.32 22.95 -0.79
CA ARG A 59 0.47 22.71 0.40
C ARG A 59 -0.41 21.47 0.26
N THR A 60 -0.48 20.86 -0.92
CA THR A 60 -1.14 19.56 -1.12
C THR A 60 -0.07 18.50 -1.38
N ILE A 61 -0.11 17.40 -0.62
CA ILE A 61 0.78 16.24 -0.77
C ILE A 61 -0.07 15.06 -1.23
N ARG A 62 0.23 14.50 -2.39
CA ARG A 62 -0.47 13.36 -2.98
C ARG A 62 0.49 12.18 -3.11
N ILE A 63 0.17 11.09 -2.43
CA ILE A 63 0.97 9.87 -2.44
C ILE A 63 0.10 8.70 -2.87
N TRP A 64 0.63 7.83 -3.72
CA TRP A 64 -0.01 6.56 -4.08
C TRP A 64 0.81 5.39 -3.55
N SER A 65 0.20 4.50 -2.75
CA SER A 65 0.74 3.17 -2.43
C SER A 65 0.04 2.12 -3.29
N ALA A 66 0.76 1.62 -4.28
CA ALA A 66 0.31 0.71 -5.33
C ALA A 66 0.63 -0.75 -4.96
N GLY A 67 -0.40 -1.56 -4.69
CA GLY A 67 -0.26 -2.91 -4.14
C GLY A 67 -0.03 -2.88 -2.63
N CYS A 68 -0.91 -2.17 -1.91
CA CYS A 68 -0.75 -1.85 -0.49
C CYS A 68 -1.03 -3.02 0.48
N ALA A 69 -1.50 -4.16 -0.01
CA ALA A 69 -1.87 -5.33 0.78
C ALA A 69 -2.77 -4.97 1.98
N SER A 70 -2.36 -5.33 3.20
CA SER A 70 -3.09 -5.09 4.45
C SER A 70 -2.90 -3.70 5.06
N GLY A 71 -2.33 -2.74 4.31
CA GLY A 71 -2.33 -1.32 4.67
C GLY A 71 -1.15 -0.83 5.51
N GLU A 72 -0.21 -1.70 5.89
CA GLU A 72 0.95 -1.27 6.68
C GLU A 72 1.81 -0.22 5.97
N GLU A 73 1.99 -0.31 4.65
CA GLU A 73 2.77 0.69 3.88
C GLU A 73 2.11 2.08 3.88
N PRO A 74 0.84 2.27 3.44
CA PRO A 74 0.23 3.60 3.42
C PRO A 74 0.09 4.21 4.82
N TYR A 75 -0.11 3.40 5.86
CA TYR A 75 -0.08 3.92 7.23
C TYR A 75 1.33 4.26 7.71
N SER A 76 2.36 3.53 7.29
CA SER A 76 3.75 3.93 7.55
C SER A 76 4.09 5.26 6.90
N ILE A 77 3.55 5.53 5.70
CA ILE A 77 3.71 6.82 5.01
C ILE A 77 2.99 7.93 5.80
N SER A 78 1.75 7.69 6.26
CA SER A 78 1.00 8.63 7.11
C SER A 78 1.77 8.98 8.40
N ILE A 79 2.28 7.96 9.10
CA ILE A 79 3.13 8.13 10.29
C ILE A 79 4.41 8.88 9.94
N LEU A 80 5.06 8.57 8.82
CA LEU A 80 6.28 9.24 8.39
C LEU A 80 6.07 10.74 8.20
N LEU A 81 4.97 11.15 7.55
CA LEU A 81 4.62 12.56 7.36
C LEU A 81 4.36 13.24 8.71
N ALA A 82 3.61 12.58 9.62
CA ALA A 82 3.34 13.10 10.95
C ALA A 82 4.61 13.28 11.81
N GLU A 83 5.54 12.32 11.76
CA GLU A 83 6.84 12.40 12.45
C GLU A 83 7.78 13.44 11.84
N THR A 84 7.64 13.72 10.54
CA THR A 84 8.53 14.66 9.84
C THR A 84 8.06 16.10 9.97
N LEU A 85 6.75 16.33 9.85
CA LEU A 85 6.16 17.67 9.87
C LEU A 85 5.69 18.11 11.25
N GLY A 86 5.41 17.16 12.15
CA GLY A 86 4.91 17.46 13.49
C GLY A 86 3.65 18.35 13.44
N PRO A 87 3.59 19.44 14.24
CA PRO A 87 2.46 20.36 14.22
C PRO A 87 2.18 21.01 12.85
N LYS A 88 3.21 21.21 12.02
CA LYS A 88 3.08 21.82 10.69
C LYS A 88 2.29 20.96 9.72
N LEU A 89 2.10 19.66 10.00
CA LEU A 89 1.29 18.75 9.18
C LEU A 89 -0.12 19.32 8.92
N LYS A 90 -0.68 20.06 9.88
CA LYS A 90 -2.01 20.70 9.75
C LYS A 90 -2.08 21.78 8.66
N GLU A 91 -0.94 22.30 8.23
CA GLU A 91 -0.85 23.27 7.12
C GLU A 91 -0.88 22.58 5.74
N TYR A 92 -0.87 21.25 5.69
CA TYR A 92 -0.83 20.48 4.45
C TYR A 92 -2.10 19.66 4.24
N ARG A 93 -2.60 19.65 3.01
CA ARG A 93 -3.64 18.72 2.56
C ARG A 93 -2.98 17.42 2.08
N VAL A 94 -2.85 16.46 2.98
CA VAL A 94 -2.31 15.13 2.66
C VAL A 94 -3.40 14.23 2.09
N LYS A 95 -3.12 13.55 0.98
CA LYS A 95 -3.94 12.49 0.39
C LYS A 95 -3.07 11.29 0.06
N ILE A 96 -3.26 10.19 0.79
CA ILE A 96 -2.61 8.92 0.51
C ILE A 96 -3.64 7.98 -0.12
N SER A 97 -3.54 7.78 -1.42
CA SER A 97 -4.32 6.76 -2.14
C SER A 97 -3.64 5.42 -1.99
N ALA A 98 -4.32 4.42 -1.44
CA ALA A 98 -3.80 3.07 -1.27
C ALA A 98 -4.63 2.11 -2.11
N THR A 99 -4.00 1.33 -2.96
CA THR A 99 -4.73 0.43 -3.85
C THR A 99 -4.21 -0.99 -3.85
N ASP A 100 -5.11 -1.95 -4.03
CA ASP A 100 -4.78 -3.37 -4.17
C ASP A 100 -5.85 -4.08 -5.00
N VAL A 101 -5.55 -5.26 -5.53
CA VAL A 101 -6.54 -6.11 -6.21
C VAL A 101 -7.33 -6.96 -5.21
N ASN A 102 -6.78 -7.17 -4.01
CA ASN A 102 -7.38 -8.00 -2.97
C ASN A 102 -8.31 -7.18 -2.05
N GLN A 103 -9.61 -7.24 -2.35
CA GLN A 103 -10.65 -6.56 -1.57
C GLN A 103 -10.62 -6.91 -0.07
N SER A 104 -10.36 -8.17 0.29
CA SER A 104 -10.32 -8.60 1.69
C SER A 104 -9.12 -8.00 2.44
N ALA A 105 -8.00 -7.80 1.75
CA ALA A 105 -6.84 -7.11 2.33
C ALA A 105 -7.13 -5.62 2.55
N LEU A 106 -7.84 -4.97 1.62
CA LEU A 106 -8.28 -3.58 1.76
C LEU A 106 -9.27 -3.41 2.92
N GLU A 107 -10.23 -4.32 3.08
CA GLU A 107 -11.17 -4.30 4.21
C GLU A 107 -10.47 -4.50 5.55
N PHE A 108 -9.45 -5.36 5.59
CA PHE A 108 -8.58 -5.50 6.76
C PHE A 108 -7.82 -4.20 7.06
N ALA A 109 -7.22 -3.59 6.03
CA ALA A 109 -6.50 -2.33 6.14
C ALA A 109 -7.39 -1.21 6.71
N GLN A 110 -8.62 -1.07 6.21
CA GLN A 110 -9.58 -0.07 6.68
C GLN A 110 -9.94 -0.22 8.17
N LYS A 111 -9.97 -1.45 8.70
CA LYS A 111 -10.18 -1.68 10.14
C LYS A 111 -9.02 -1.16 10.98
N GLY A 112 -7.79 -1.22 10.44
CA GLY A 112 -6.59 -0.67 11.09
C GLY A 112 -6.21 -1.39 12.38
N VAL A 113 -6.53 -2.69 12.52
CA VAL A 113 -6.19 -3.52 13.69
C VAL A 113 -5.10 -4.51 13.33
N TYR A 114 -3.94 -4.37 13.98
CA TYR A 114 -2.73 -5.11 13.63
C TYR A 114 -2.17 -5.91 14.80
N GLN A 115 -1.50 -7.01 14.49
CA GLN A 115 -0.82 -7.83 15.49
C GLN A 115 0.60 -7.32 15.74
N GLU A 116 1.16 -7.59 16.92
CA GLU A 116 2.49 -7.09 17.32
C GLU A 116 3.58 -7.38 16.29
N LYS A 117 3.52 -8.54 15.63
CA LYS A 117 4.45 -8.93 14.55
C LYS A 117 4.51 -7.92 13.39
N SER A 118 3.40 -7.27 13.06
CA SER A 118 3.32 -6.26 11.98
C SER A 118 4.01 -4.95 12.38
N LEU A 119 4.16 -4.69 13.68
CA LEU A 119 4.73 -3.46 14.24
C LEU A 119 6.22 -3.62 14.62
N LYS A 120 6.87 -4.76 14.30
CA LYS A 120 8.23 -5.09 14.75
C LYS A 120 9.32 -4.06 14.38
N ASN A 121 9.11 -3.26 13.33
CA ASN A 121 10.06 -2.23 12.89
C ASN A 121 9.75 -0.84 13.48
N LEU A 122 8.68 -0.70 14.26
CA LEU A 122 8.35 0.53 14.97
C LEU A 122 8.99 0.50 16.34
N ASP A 123 9.64 1.60 16.72
CA ASP A 123 10.10 1.78 18.09
C ASP A 123 8.89 1.88 19.07
N ALA A 124 9.15 1.72 20.37
CA ALA A 124 8.09 1.75 21.38
C ALA A 124 7.32 3.08 21.39
N LYS A 125 8.03 4.19 21.18
CA LYS A 125 7.45 5.54 21.20
C LYS A 125 6.47 5.74 20.05
N MET A 126 6.79 5.29 18.84
CA MET A 126 5.88 5.33 17.69
C MET A 126 4.69 4.40 17.91
N ARG A 127 4.89 3.22 18.47
CA ARG A 127 3.79 2.29 18.79
C ARG A 127 2.79 2.92 19.74
N GLU A 128 3.24 3.50 20.84
CA GLU A 128 2.38 4.18 21.82
C GLU A 128 1.71 5.45 21.25
N LYS A 129 2.44 6.18 20.40
CA LYS A 129 1.95 7.42 19.81
C LYS A 129 0.84 7.19 18.79
N TYR A 130 0.93 6.15 17.96
CA TYR A 130 0.03 5.95 16.83
C TYR A 130 -0.98 4.81 17.00
N PHE A 131 -0.80 3.96 18.01
CA PHE A 131 -1.69 2.83 18.25
C PHE A 131 -2.25 2.84 19.67
N VAL A 132 -3.38 2.15 19.84
CA VAL A 132 -3.97 1.80 21.13
C VAL A 132 -4.00 0.28 21.22
N LYS A 133 -3.41 -0.28 22.28
CA LYS A 133 -3.43 -1.73 22.50
C LYS A 133 -4.75 -2.14 23.16
N ASN A 134 -5.42 -3.15 22.62
CA ASN A 134 -6.63 -3.76 23.18
C ASN A 134 -6.55 -5.30 23.12
N SER A 135 -7.66 -5.99 23.39
CA SER A 135 -7.74 -7.46 23.34
C SER A 135 -7.44 -8.05 21.95
N ASP A 136 -7.73 -7.29 20.89
CA ASP A 136 -7.67 -7.77 19.51
C ASP A 136 -6.33 -7.46 18.83
N GLY A 137 -5.51 -6.60 19.45
CA GLY A 137 -4.17 -6.23 19.00
C GLY A 137 -3.88 -4.74 19.19
N TYR A 138 -3.26 -4.14 18.18
CA TYR A 138 -2.91 -2.73 18.12
C TYR A 138 -3.82 -2.02 17.12
N VAL A 139 -4.70 -1.15 17.63
CA VAL A 139 -5.65 -0.37 16.84
C VAL A 139 -5.00 0.95 16.46
N LEU A 140 -4.92 1.25 15.16
CA LEU A 140 -4.39 2.51 14.65
C LEU A 140 -5.36 3.66 14.95
N LYS A 141 -4.82 4.79 15.43
CA LYS A 141 -5.61 5.99 15.76
C LYS A 141 -6.26 6.61 14.53
N ASP A 142 -7.45 7.20 14.71
CA ASP A 142 -8.28 7.72 13.62
C ASP A 142 -7.60 8.87 12.85
N GLU A 143 -6.80 9.69 13.52
CA GLU A 143 -6.08 10.79 12.88
C GLU A 143 -5.11 10.27 11.82
N THR A 144 -4.41 9.16 12.09
CA THR A 144 -3.50 8.52 11.13
C THR A 144 -4.28 7.85 10.00
N LYS A 145 -5.44 7.26 10.30
CA LYS A 145 -6.31 6.62 9.29
C LYS A 145 -6.91 7.62 8.32
N SER A 146 -7.30 8.79 8.81
CA SER A 146 -8.02 9.82 8.04
C SER A 146 -7.28 10.33 6.79
N GLN A 147 -5.96 10.16 6.73
CA GLN A 147 -5.12 10.57 5.61
C GLN A 147 -5.09 9.57 4.45
N VAL A 148 -5.58 8.34 4.68
CA VAL A 148 -5.47 7.22 3.74
C VAL A 148 -6.85 6.81 3.23
N SER A 149 -6.97 6.73 1.90
CA SER A 149 -8.16 6.20 1.23
C SER A 149 -7.79 4.92 0.48
N PHE A 150 -8.58 3.86 0.67
CA PHE A 150 -8.37 2.56 0.02
C PHE A 150 -9.33 2.37 -1.16
N ALA A 151 -8.83 1.81 -2.26
CA ALA A 151 -9.64 1.46 -3.42
C ALA A 151 -9.11 0.21 -4.13
N THR A 152 -10.00 -0.58 -4.72
CA THR A 152 -9.59 -1.70 -5.57
C THR A 152 -9.00 -1.17 -6.87
N TYR A 153 -7.83 -1.66 -7.27
CA TYR A 153 -7.20 -1.27 -8.54
C TYR A 153 -6.26 -2.35 -9.05
N ASP A 154 -6.37 -2.69 -10.33
CA ASP A 154 -5.45 -3.61 -11.01
C ASP A 154 -4.33 -2.83 -11.69
N LEU A 155 -3.08 -3.08 -11.29
CA LEU A 155 -1.90 -2.41 -11.83
C LEU A 155 -1.62 -2.76 -13.29
N GLN A 156 -2.35 -3.73 -13.86
CA GLN A 156 -2.28 -4.04 -15.29
C GLN A 156 -3.13 -3.11 -16.16
N GLN A 157 -3.93 -2.22 -15.56
CA GLN A 157 -4.63 -1.18 -16.31
C GLN A 157 -3.67 -0.11 -16.85
N ASP A 158 -4.05 0.53 -17.95
CA ASP A 158 -3.19 1.51 -18.62
C ASP A 158 -3.24 2.90 -17.96
N GLU A 159 -4.36 3.28 -17.34
CA GLU A 159 -4.56 4.63 -16.78
C GLU A 159 -4.48 4.67 -15.26
N PRO A 160 -3.69 5.57 -14.65
CA PRO A 160 -3.49 5.60 -13.20
C PRO A 160 -4.80 5.86 -12.45
N PRO A 161 -4.90 5.40 -11.18
CA PRO A 161 -6.10 5.58 -10.40
C PRO A 161 -6.42 7.07 -10.24
N LEU A 162 -7.70 7.40 -10.39
CA LEU A 162 -8.27 8.73 -10.13
C LEU A 162 -7.77 9.85 -11.06
N GLY A 163 -7.04 9.54 -12.14
CA GLY A 163 -6.51 10.54 -13.09
C GLY A 163 -5.63 11.62 -12.44
N ALA A 164 -5.11 11.34 -11.24
CA ALA A 164 -4.40 12.32 -10.42
C ALA A 164 -2.89 12.28 -10.68
N LYS A 165 -2.25 13.46 -10.59
CA LYS A 165 -0.80 13.59 -10.49
C LYS A 165 -0.36 13.42 -9.03
N PHE A 166 0.60 12.54 -8.78
CA PHE A 166 1.14 12.20 -7.46
C PHE A 166 2.56 12.74 -7.28
N ASP A 167 2.88 13.24 -6.09
CA ASP A 167 4.24 13.66 -5.73
C ASP A 167 5.12 12.43 -5.48
N ILE A 168 4.54 11.37 -4.90
CA ILE A 168 5.23 10.08 -4.70
C ILE A 168 4.32 8.92 -5.09
N VAL A 169 4.86 7.96 -5.82
CA VAL A 169 4.28 6.62 -6.02
C VAL A 169 5.18 5.59 -5.35
N PHE A 170 4.63 4.81 -4.43
CA PHE A 170 5.23 3.61 -3.88
C PHE A 170 4.67 2.40 -4.64
N CYS A 171 5.53 1.58 -5.23
CA CYS A 171 5.17 0.26 -5.75
C CYS A 171 6.28 -0.72 -5.36
N ARG A 172 6.15 -1.34 -4.19
CA ARG A 172 7.24 -2.08 -3.56
C ARG A 172 6.87 -3.54 -3.35
N ASN A 173 7.74 -4.44 -3.80
CA ASN A 173 7.57 -5.89 -3.68
C ASN A 173 6.31 -6.44 -4.39
N VAL A 174 5.93 -5.79 -5.50
CA VAL A 174 4.73 -6.11 -6.29
C VAL A 174 5.10 -6.43 -7.73
N MET A 175 6.03 -5.66 -8.32
CA MET A 175 6.44 -5.83 -9.71
C MET A 175 7.11 -7.19 -9.95
N ILE A 176 7.74 -7.78 -8.94
CA ILE A 176 8.37 -9.11 -9.02
C ILE A 176 7.43 -10.26 -9.45
N TYR A 177 6.11 -10.07 -9.33
CA TYR A 177 5.12 -11.08 -9.74
C TYR A 177 4.68 -10.96 -11.21
N PHE A 178 5.16 -9.94 -11.92
CA PHE A 178 4.73 -9.63 -13.28
C PHE A 178 5.81 -9.97 -14.32
N THR A 179 5.37 -10.26 -15.54
CA THR A 179 6.27 -10.41 -16.69
C THR A 179 6.98 -9.08 -17.01
N LYS A 180 8.15 -9.12 -17.64
CA LYS A 180 8.88 -7.89 -18.06
C LYS A 180 8.00 -6.92 -18.87
N LYS A 181 7.21 -7.44 -19.82
CA LYS A 181 6.29 -6.63 -20.62
C LYS A 181 5.22 -5.94 -19.77
N ALA A 182 4.75 -6.59 -18.70
CA ALA A 182 3.80 -5.99 -17.77
C ALA A 182 4.48 -4.96 -16.86
N GLN A 183 5.69 -5.24 -16.37
CA GLN A 183 6.51 -4.29 -15.61
C GLN A 183 6.76 -2.99 -16.40
N GLU A 184 7.14 -3.09 -17.67
CA GLU A 184 7.32 -1.93 -18.56
C GLU A 184 6.05 -1.09 -18.71
N ARG A 185 4.88 -1.74 -18.83
CA ARG A 185 3.58 -1.02 -18.88
C ARG A 185 3.31 -0.29 -17.56
N MET A 186 3.55 -0.96 -16.43
CA MET A 186 3.39 -0.36 -15.10
C MET A 186 4.31 0.86 -14.93
N LEU A 187 5.58 0.77 -15.32
CA LEU A 187 6.52 1.90 -15.25
C LEU A 187 6.05 3.10 -16.10
N LYS A 188 5.51 2.84 -17.30
CA LYS A 188 4.91 3.91 -18.15
C LYS A 188 3.68 4.53 -17.50
N MET A 189 2.82 3.72 -16.89
CA MET A 189 1.65 4.20 -16.13
C MET A 189 2.09 5.05 -14.93
N PHE A 190 3.08 4.59 -14.14
CA PHE A 190 3.62 5.36 -13.01
C PHE A 190 4.22 6.69 -13.46
N HIS A 191 4.99 6.69 -14.56
CA HIS A 191 5.52 7.93 -15.13
C HIS A 191 4.40 8.92 -15.48
N ARG A 192 3.28 8.47 -16.08
CA ARG A 192 2.12 9.33 -16.34
C ARG A 192 1.45 9.83 -15.06
N ALA A 193 1.39 8.98 -14.04
CA ALA A 193 0.80 9.27 -12.74
C ALA A 193 1.60 10.28 -11.92
N LEU A 194 2.91 10.40 -12.16
CA LEU A 194 3.78 11.29 -11.38
C LEU A 194 3.62 12.75 -11.78
N SER A 195 3.76 13.62 -10.78
CA SER A 195 3.87 15.07 -10.94
C SER A 195 5.07 15.41 -11.82
N ASP A 196 4.85 16.29 -12.80
CA ASP A 196 5.89 16.68 -13.76
C ASP A 196 6.95 17.60 -13.12
N THR A 197 6.69 18.14 -11.93
CA THR A 197 7.61 19.06 -11.22
C THR A 197 8.40 18.37 -10.11
N THR A 198 7.79 17.45 -9.36
CA THR A 198 8.35 16.87 -8.13
C THR A 198 7.89 15.42 -7.91
N GLY A 199 7.92 14.61 -8.98
CA GLY A 199 7.49 13.21 -8.96
C GLY A 199 8.59 12.22 -8.59
N TYR A 200 8.34 11.37 -7.60
CA TYR A 200 9.23 10.28 -7.20
C TYR A 200 8.56 8.91 -7.27
N LEU A 201 9.23 7.93 -7.89
CA LEU A 201 8.85 6.51 -7.85
C LEU A 201 9.73 5.76 -6.85
N ILE A 202 9.12 5.05 -5.91
CA ILE A 202 9.80 4.24 -4.90
C ILE A 202 9.49 2.76 -5.16
N LEU A 203 10.54 2.00 -5.49
CA LEU A 203 10.46 0.56 -5.76
C LEU A 203 11.05 -0.27 -4.59
N GLY A 204 10.79 -1.57 -4.59
CA GLY A 204 11.40 -2.53 -3.67
C GLY A 204 12.88 -2.79 -3.99
N LYS A 205 13.65 -3.25 -3.01
CA LYS A 205 15.11 -3.46 -3.13
C LYS A 205 15.56 -4.38 -4.27
N VAL A 206 14.72 -5.33 -4.65
CA VAL A 206 15.00 -6.33 -5.70
C VAL A 206 14.35 -5.98 -7.03
N GLU A 207 13.65 -4.83 -7.09
CA GLU A 207 12.94 -4.36 -8.28
C GLU A 207 13.83 -3.31 -8.94
N SER A 208 14.44 -3.69 -10.05
CA SER A 208 15.21 -2.78 -10.91
C SER A 208 14.33 -2.32 -12.07
N ALA A 209 14.33 -1.01 -12.31
CA ALA A 209 13.77 -0.42 -13.52
C ALA A 209 14.70 -0.68 -14.73
#